data_AF-A0A6H1P702-F1
#
_entry.id   AF-A0A6H1P702-F1
#
_cell.length_a   1.000
_cell.length_b   1.000
_cell.length_c   1.000
_cell.angle_alpha   90.00
_cell.angle_beta   90.00
_cell.angle_gamma   90.00
#
_symmetry.space_group_name_H-M   'P 1'
#
loop_
_entity.id
_entity.type
_entity.pdbx_description
1 polymer ?
#
loop_
_entity_poly.entity_id
_entity_poly.type
_entity_poly.pdbx_seq_one_letter_code
_entity_poly.pdbx_strand_id
1 'polypeptide(L)'
;MEKYTTKKLCEQVLKIKYDSFTAHKKKYLDKLRLAYEVHVTEEKGITYYYLNPKNNLFNILNCDIGKRDINIIENILKVLIERKIIPVQDEIGKTINVPRGTVKSYMTFLRNKNIIVEPEKEHFITINVDGVVVNEWDEKKVAYVYYDIANDGTRIKLTNQSQVNRKYRELWRNAYQNKDYLHLVRRRANYRPLMAVIQEDIWEEVNQTFGLNNANRVAIPIINHEIITQLIDYFNQQDNVACV
;
A
#
# COMPACT_ATOMS: atom_id res chain seq x y z
N MET A 1 21.70 -16.99 16.66
CA MET A 1 20.74 -17.50 17.66
C MET A 1 20.95 -16.74 18.95
N GLU A 2 19.97 -15.95 19.36
CA GLU A 2 20.07 -15.07 20.54
C GLU A 2 19.46 -15.73 21.78
N LYS A 3 20.08 -15.52 22.95
CA LYS A 3 19.69 -16.14 24.23
C LYS A 3 19.00 -15.14 25.15
N TYR A 4 17.82 -15.49 25.64
CA TYR A 4 17.01 -14.65 26.51
C TYR A 4 16.64 -15.38 27.81
N THR A 5 16.70 -14.68 28.95
CA THR A 5 15.98 -15.12 30.16
C THR A 5 14.49 -14.84 29.99
N THR A 6 13.62 -15.49 30.75
CA THR A 6 12.17 -15.22 30.72
C THR A 6 11.85 -13.74 30.87
N LYS A 7 12.53 -13.03 31.78
CA LYS A 7 12.33 -11.59 32.00
C LYS A 7 12.74 -10.76 30.78
N LYS A 8 13.93 -11.01 30.23
CA LYS A 8 14.41 -10.32 29.01
C LYS A 8 13.51 -10.60 27.81
N LEU A 9 13.04 -11.84 27.63
CA LEU A 9 12.10 -12.19 26.55
C LEU A 9 10.82 -11.35 26.63
N CYS A 10 10.24 -11.21 27.83
CA CYS A 10 9.02 -10.44 28.05
C CYS A 10 9.21 -8.94 27.74
N GLU A 11 10.30 -8.35 28.21
CA GLU A 11 10.57 -6.91 28.11
C GLU A 11 11.10 -6.49 26.73
N GLN A 12 11.99 -7.29 26.14
CA GLN A 12 12.72 -6.90 24.94
C GLN A 12 12.01 -7.36 23.67
N VAL A 13 11.46 -8.57 23.67
CA VAL A 13 10.89 -9.20 22.46
C VAL A 13 9.37 -9.10 22.45
N LEU A 14 8.70 -9.60 23.49
CA LEU A 14 7.25 -9.68 23.52
C LEU A 14 6.55 -8.38 23.91
N LYS A 15 7.26 -7.45 24.56
CA LYS A 15 6.73 -6.18 25.10
C LYS A 15 5.52 -6.38 26.02
N ILE A 16 5.59 -7.38 26.90
CA ILE A 16 4.54 -7.73 27.88
C ILE A 16 5.08 -7.85 29.31
N LYS A 17 4.18 -7.85 30.29
CA LYS A 17 4.53 -8.12 31.69
C LYS A 17 4.87 -9.60 31.90
N TYR A 18 5.79 -9.86 32.83
CA TYR A 18 6.21 -11.20 33.21
C TYR A 18 5.04 -12.08 33.68
N ASP A 19 4.17 -11.54 34.54
CA ASP A 19 3.02 -12.29 35.09
C ASP A 19 2.00 -12.67 34.00
N SER A 20 1.85 -11.81 32.99
CA SER A 20 1.00 -12.12 31.83
C SER A 20 1.60 -13.28 31.03
N PHE A 21 2.92 -13.29 30.85
CA PHE A 21 3.60 -14.38 30.17
C PHE A 21 3.48 -15.71 30.93
N THR A 22 3.67 -15.72 32.25
CA THR A 22 3.57 -16.96 33.04
C THR A 22 2.15 -17.53 33.02
N ALA A 23 1.12 -16.68 33.14
CA ALA A 23 -0.29 -17.10 33.09
C ALA A 23 -0.72 -17.66 31.73
N HIS A 24 -0.13 -17.18 30.62
CA HIS A 24 -0.51 -17.57 29.26
C HIS A 24 0.68 -18.01 28.41
N LYS A 25 1.65 -18.72 29.00
CA LYS A 25 2.94 -19.06 28.39
C LYS A 25 2.79 -19.69 27.01
N LYS A 26 1.89 -20.67 26.87
CA LYS A 26 1.63 -21.37 25.60
C LYS A 26 1.24 -20.39 24.48
N LYS A 27 0.26 -19.51 24.74
CA LYS A 27 -0.22 -18.51 23.79
C LYS A 27 0.91 -17.60 23.28
N TYR A 28 1.77 -17.13 24.17
CA TYR A 28 2.86 -16.25 23.78
C TYR A 28 3.99 -16.98 23.04
N LEU A 29 4.30 -18.21 23.44
CA LEU A 29 5.27 -19.04 22.71
C LEU A 29 4.77 -19.42 21.32
N ASP A 30 3.48 -19.72 21.17
CA ASP A 30 2.89 -20.01 19.86
C ASP A 30 2.92 -18.78 18.95
N LYS A 31 2.66 -17.57 19.49
CA LYS A 31 2.86 -16.31 18.75
C LYS A 31 4.33 -16.11 18.34
N LEU A 32 5.28 -16.39 19.25
CA LEU A 32 6.71 -16.26 18.99
C LEU A 32 7.16 -17.21 17.87
N ARG A 33 6.62 -18.44 17.84
CA ARG A 33 6.92 -19.47 16.84
C ARG A 33 6.48 -19.11 15.42
N LEU A 34 5.60 -18.11 15.26
CA LEU A 34 5.25 -17.58 13.94
C LEU A 34 6.44 -16.87 13.29
N ALA A 35 7.29 -16.21 14.08
CA ALA A 35 8.42 -15.41 13.59
C ALA A 35 9.79 -16.05 13.87
N TYR A 36 9.88 -16.94 14.86
CA TYR A 36 11.15 -17.52 15.30
C TYR A 36 11.08 -19.05 15.39
N GLU A 37 12.21 -19.71 15.21
CA GLU A 37 12.44 -21.01 15.83
C GLU A 37 12.77 -20.78 17.30
N VAL A 38 12.11 -21.53 18.17
CA VAL A 38 12.16 -21.31 19.61
C VAL A 38 12.65 -22.57 20.29
N HIS A 39 13.85 -22.52 20.86
CA HIS A 39 14.38 -23.58 21.71
C HIS A 39 14.35 -23.13 23.17
N VAL A 40 13.84 -23.99 24.05
CA VAL A 40 13.70 -23.71 25.47
C VAL A 40 14.56 -24.71 26.23
N THR A 41 15.47 -24.22 27.06
CA THR A 41 16.31 -25.06 27.92
C THR A 41 16.32 -24.51 29.34
N GLU A 42 16.67 -25.37 30.29
CA GLU A 42 16.84 -25.00 31.68
C GLU A 42 18.30 -25.20 32.08
N GLU A 43 18.94 -24.13 32.55
CA GLU A 43 20.34 -24.15 32.97
C GLU A 43 20.40 -23.63 34.41
N LYS A 44 20.84 -24.49 35.34
CA LYS A 44 20.97 -24.16 36.77
C LYS A 44 19.65 -23.61 37.38
N GLY A 45 18.51 -24.18 37.02
CA GLY A 45 17.18 -23.78 37.51
C GLY A 45 16.63 -22.50 36.88
N ILE A 46 17.29 -21.97 35.84
CA ILE A 46 16.83 -20.79 35.09
C ILE A 46 16.43 -21.23 33.69
N THR A 47 15.18 -20.91 33.29
CA THR A 47 14.72 -21.13 31.92
C THR A 47 15.30 -20.08 30.97
N TYR A 48 15.91 -20.55 29.90
CA TYR A 48 16.40 -19.75 28.77
C TYR A 48 15.61 -20.06 27.50
N TYR A 49 15.44 -19.02 26.67
CA TYR A 49 14.80 -19.08 25.37
C TYR A 49 15.81 -18.66 24.31
N TYR A 50 16.08 -19.55 23.37
CA TYR A 50 16.95 -19.30 22.24
C TYR A 50 16.09 -19.04 21.01
N LEU A 51 16.27 -17.87 20.41
CA LEU A 51 15.49 -17.42 19.26
C LEU A 51 16.36 -17.38 18.01
N ASN A 52 15.87 -17.99 16.95
CA ASN A 52 16.42 -17.89 15.61
C ASN A 52 15.34 -17.32 14.68
N PRO A 53 15.52 -16.13 14.09
CA PRO A 53 14.53 -15.56 13.18
C PRO A 53 14.30 -16.46 11.98
N LYS A 54 13.05 -16.73 11.65
CA LYS A 54 12.68 -17.41 10.40
C LYS A 54 12.75 -16.42 9.24
N ASN A 55 13.17 -16.86 8.06
CA ASN A 55 12.98 -16.04 6.86
C ASN A 55 11.52 -16.13 6.40
N ASN A 56 10.64 -15.30 6.99
CA ASN A 56 9.22 -15.32 6.67
C ASN A 56 8.57 -13.93 6.74
N LEU A 57 7.35 -13.86 6.21
CA LEU A 57 6.63 -12.61 6.10
C LEU A 57 6.40 -11.90 7.45
N PHE A 58 6.23 -12.62 8.56
CA PHE A 58 6.07 -11.99 9.88
C PHE A 58 7.25 -11.10 10.26
N ASN A 59 8.48 -11.56 10.00
CA ASN A 59 9.68 -10.79 10.29
C ASN A 59 9.85 -9.61 9.34
N ILE A 60 9.50 -9.77 8.06
CA ILE A 60 9.58 -8.68 7.08
C ILE A 60 8.58 -7.57 7.40
N LEU A 61 7.34 -7.93 7.76
CA LEU A 61 6.31 -6.95 8.14
C LEU A 61 6.61 -6.26 9.48
N ASN A 62 7.34 -6.94 10.37
CA ASN A 62 7.76 -6.46 11.69
C ASN A 62 6.67 -5.71 12.48
N CYS A 63 5.43 -6.22 12.44
CA CYS A 63 4.30 -5.59 13.14
C CYS A 63 3.26 -6.61 13.61
N ASP A 64 2.47 -6.23 14.61
CA ASP A 64 1.35 -7.07 15.06
C ASP A 64 0.18 -6.99 14.07
N ILE A 65 -0.06 -8.10 13.37
CA ILE A 65 -1.18 -8.25 12.43
C ILE A 65 -2.53 -8.50 13.12
N GLY A 66 -2.51 -8.81 14.43
CA GLY A 66 -3.70 -9.10 15.22
C GLY A 66 -4.39 -10.40 14.79
N LYS A 67 -5.69 -10.32 14.51
CA LYS A 67 -6.51 -11.47 14.03
C LYS A 67 -6.50 -11.64 12.51
N ARG A 68 -5.68 -10.88 11.79
CA ARG A 68 -5.62 -10.94 10.32
C ARG A 68 -4.91 -12.20 9.87
N ASP A 69 -5.33 -12.70 8.72
CA ASP A 69 -4.70 -13.82 8.06
C ASP A 69 -3.45 -13.36 7.32
N ILE A 70 -2.30 -13.94 7.67
CA ILE A 70 -1.02 -13.63 7.04
C ILE A 70 -1.02 -13.98 5.55
N ASN A 71 -1.73 -15.04 5.14
CA ASN A 71 -1.79 -15.48 3.74
C ASN A 71 -2.52 -14.45 2.87
N ILE A 72 -3.54 -13.78 3.40
CA ILE A 72 -4.22 -12.69 2.68
C ILE A 72 -3.28 -11.48 2.53
N ILE A 73 -2.51 -11.13 3.57
CA ILE A 73 -1.51 -10.06 3.49
C ILE A 73 -0.46 -10.41 2.42
N GLU A 74 0.05 -11.63 2.47
CA GLU A 74 1.04 -12.18 1.55
C GLU A 74 0.56 -12.06 0.09
N ASN A 75 -0.62 -12.59 -0.21
CA ASN A 75 -1.18 -12.56 -1.55
C ASN A 75 -1.45 -11.13 -2.04
N ILE A 76 -1.93 -10.23 -1.18
CA ILE A 76 -2.09 -8.81 -1.54
C ILE A 76 -0.74 -8.19 -1.90
N LEU A 77 0.28 -8.38 -1.06
CA LEU A 77 1.61 -7.80 -1.30
C LEU A 77 2.25 -8.37 -2.57
N LYS A 78 2.14 -9.70 -2.80
CA LYS A 78 2.62 -10.35 -4.02
C LYS A 78 1.97 -9.73 -5.26
N VAL A 79 0.65 -9.60 -5.28
CA VAL A 79 -0.09 -8.98 -6.39
C VAL A 79 0.33 -7.52 -6.65
N LEU A 80 0.56 -6.74 -5.59
CA LEU A 80 1.00 -5.35 -5.70
C LEU A 80 2.45 -5.23 -6.23
N ILE A 81 3.33 -6.15 -5.86
CA ILE A 81 4.72 -6.21 -6.34
C ILE A 81 4.77 -6.63 -7.80
N GLU A 82 4.00 -7.63 -8.19
CA GLU A 82 3.98 -8.14 -9.57
C GLU A 82 3.43 -7.13 -10.58
N ARG A 83 2.53 -6.23 -10.16
CA ARG A 83 1.94 -5.14 -10.98
C ARG A 83 1.26 -5.62 -12.29
N LYS A 84 0.91 -6.90 -12.36
CA LYS A 84 0.24 -7.51 -13.52
C LYS A 84 -1.22 -7.06 -13.66
N ILE A 85 -1.90 -6.79 -12.55
CA ILE A 85 -3.31 -6.36 -12.53
C ILE A 85 -3.45 -4.86 -12.24
N ILE A 86 -4.67 -4.34 -12.42
CA ILE A 86 -5.04 -2.98 -11.99
C ILE A 86 -5.18 -2.99 -10.45
N PRO A 87 -4.51 -2.10 -9.70
CA PRO A 87 -4.49 -2.14 -8.23
C PRO A 87 -5.76 -1.56 -7.59
N VAL A 88 -6.93 -1.96 -8.08
CA VAL A 88 -8.23 -1.67 -7.46
C VAL A 88 -8.67 -2.86 -6.60
N GLN A 89 -9.46 -2.58 -5.56
CA GLN A 89 -9.88 -3.57 -4.57
C GLN A 89 -10.62 -4.75 -5.18
N ASP A 90 -11.43 -4.51 -6.21
CA ASP A 90 -12.20 -5.55 -6.90
C ASP A 90 -11.28 -6.50 -7.66
N GLU A 91 -10.33 -5.99 -8.45
CA GLU A 91 -9.42 -6.83 -9.24
C GLU A 91 -8.44 -7.58 -8.33
N ILE A 92 -7.90 -6.94 -7.29
CA ILE A 92 -7.09 -7.63 -6.28
C ILE A 92 -7.91 -8.76 -5.63
N GLY A 93 -9.16 -8.47 -5.26
CA GLY A 93 -10.05 -9.44 -4.62
C GLY A 93 -10.35 -10.64 -5.51
N LYS A 94 -10.62 -10.42 -6.79
CA LYS A 94 -10.77 -11.51 -7.78
C LYS A 94 -9.51 -12.35 -7.89
N THR A 95 -8.33 -11.74 -7.99
CA THR A 95 -7.06 -12.45 -8.16
C THR A 95 -6.72 -13.35 -6.97
N ILE A 96 -7.02 -12.93 -5.74
CA ILE A 96 -6.69 -13.68 -4.52
C ILE A 96 -7.90 -14.41 -3.92
N ASN A 97 -9.03 -14.43 -4.63
CA ASN A 97 -10.30 -15.02 -4.24
C ASN A 97 -10.80 -14.57 -2.86
N VAL A 98 -10.81 -13.25 -2.61
CA VAL A 98 -11.40 -12.66 -1.40
C VAL A 98 -12.34 -11.50 -1.72
N PRO A 99 -13.37 -11.24 -0.90
CA PRO A 99 -14.27 -10.11 -1.13
C PRO A 99 -13.55 -8.76 -1.15
N ARG A 100 -14.03 -7.84 -2.00
CA ARG A 100 -13.56 -6.44 -2.07
C ARG A 100 -13.46 -5.78 -0.69
N GLY A 101 -14.47 -5.99 0.17
CA GLY A 101 -14.50 -5.45 1.53
C GLY A 101 -13.35 -5.94 2.41
N THR A 102 -12.97 -7.21 2.26
CA THR A 102 -11.80 -7.80 2.91
C THR A 102 -10.52 -7.12 2.40
N VAL A 103 -10.33 -7.01 1.08
CA VAL A 103 -9.17 -6.30 0.50
C VAL A 103 -9.08 -4.86 1.04
N LYS A 104 -10.20 -4.13 1.08
CA LYS A 104 -10.25 -2.76 1.64
C LYS A 104 -9.75 -2.72 3.09
N SER A 105 -10.21 -3.64 3.93
CA SER A 105 -9.81 -3.74 5.34
C SER A 105 -8.31 -4.01 5.49
N TYR A 106 -7.76 -4.94 4.70
CA TYR A 106 -6.35 -5.29 4.73
C TYR A 106 -5.46 -4.16 4.17
N MET A 107 -5.84 -3.54 3.05
CA MET A 107 -5.15 -2.38 2.50
C MET A 107 -5.13 -1.20 3.49
N THR A 108 -6.19 -1.01 4.27
CA THR A 108 -6.23 0.01 5.34
C THR A 108 -5.23 -0.33 6.45
N PHE A 109 -5.18 -1.59 6.87
CA PHE A 109 -4.17 -2.05 7.83
C PHE A 109 -2.75 -1.83 7.34
N LEU A 110 -2.43 -2.19 6.10
CA LEU A 110 -1.09 -2.02 5.53
C LEU A 110 -0.67 -0.55 5.47
N ARG A 111 -1.62 0.36 5.21
CA ARG A 111 -1.36 1.81 5.30
C ARG A 111 -1.12 2.28 6.73
N ASN A 112 -1.97 1.87 7.67
CA ASN A 112 -1.84 2.25 9.08
C ASN A 112 -0.54 1.74 9.73
N LYS A 113 0.08 0.72 9.14
CA LYS A 113 1.37 0.16 9.57
C LYS A 113 2.56 0.62 8.73
N ASN A 114 2.37 1.61 7.85
CA ASN A 114 3.42 2.12 6.95
C ASN A 114 4.09 1.02 6.11
N ILE A 115 3.37 -0.06 5.81
CA ILE A 115 3.80 -1.08 4.84
C ILE A 115 3.51 -0.58 3.43
N ILE A 116 2.32 0.00 3.25
CA ILE A 116 1.98 0.82 2.07
C ILE A 116 2.03 2.27 2.51
N VAL A 117 2.93 3.05 1.93
CA VAL A 117 3.16 4.44 2.32
C VAL A 117 2.34 5.40 1.48
N GLU A 118 2.05 6.57 2.05
CA GLU A 118 1.51 7.67 1.27
C GLU A 118 2.58 8.20 0.30
N PRO A 119 2.19 8.61 -0.92
CA PRO A 119 3.13 9.23 -1.83
C PRO A 119 3.59 10.59 -1.30
N GLU A 120 4.86 10.90 -1.54
CA GLU A 120 5.40 12.24 -1.31
C GLU A 120 4.59 13.28 -2.09
N LYS A 121 4.52 14.49 -1.53
CA LYS A 121 3.88 15.64 -2.17
C LYS A 121 4.94 16.63 -2.60
N GLU A 122 4.87 17.05 -3.84
CA GLU A 122 5.66 18.16 -4.37
C GLU A 122 4.84 19.43 -4.37
N HIS A 123 5.42 20.50 -3.86
CA HIS A 123 4.76 21.78 -3.74
C HIS A 123 5.11 22.68 -4.93
N PHE A 124 4.11 23.21 -5.60
CA PHE A 124 4.25 24.06 -6.78
C PHE A 124 3.64 25.43 -6.53
N ILE A 125 4.37 26.47 -6.93
CA ILE A 125 3.94 27.87 -6.84
C ILE A 125 4.13 28.50 -8.22
N THR A 126 3.12 29.23 -8.69
CA THR A 126 3.23 30.11 -9.87
C THR A 126 3.16 31.55 -9.40
N ILE A 127 4.14 32.35 -9.80
CA ILE A 127 4.27 33.77 -9.46
C ILE A 127 4.10 34.58 -10.76
N ASN A 128 3.31 35.65 -10.72
CA ASN A 128 3.20 36.57 -11.86
C ASN A 128 4.44 37.49 -11.97
N VAL A 129 4.43 38.34 -12.99
CA VAL A 129 5.50 39.32 -13.26
C VAL A 129 5.67 40.33 -12.12
N ASP A 130 4.61 40.58 -11.34
CA ASP A 130 4.60 41.51 -10.20
C ASP A 130 5.05 40.85 -8.88
N GLY A 131 5.51 39.60 -8.90
CA GLY A 131 5.97 38.89 -7.70
C GLY A 131 4.85 38.34 -6.81
N VAL A 132 3.60 38.37 -7.26
CA VAL A 132 2.42 37.86 -6.54
C VAL A 132 2.19 36.39 -6.88
N VAL A 133 1.99 35.57 -5.84
CA VAL A 133 1.58 34.17 -5.99
C VAL A 133 0.18 34.10 -6.58
N VAL A 134 0.08 33.56 -7.80
CA VAL A 134 -1.18 33.39 -8.52
C VAL A 134 -1.76 32.00 -8.31
N ASN A 135 -0.90 30.97 -8.22
CA ASN A 135 -1.33 29.59 -8.00
C ASN A 135 -0.39 28.88 -7.04
N GLU A 136 -0.96 28.02 -6.19
CA GLU A 136 -0.24 27.19 -5.23
C GLU A 136 -0.94 25.82 -5.16
N TRP A 137 -0.20 24.72 -5.34
CA TRP A 137 -0.76 23.37 -5.23
C TRP A 137 0.27 22.30 -4.89
N ASP A 138 -0.21 21.24 -4.24
CA ASP A 138 0.56 20.02 -4.03
C ASP A 138 0.20 18.97 -5.08
N GLU A 139 1.21 18.34 -5.69
CA GLU A 139 1.04 17.15 -6.53
C GLU A 139 1.64 15.93 -5.84
N LYS A 140 0.93 14.79 -5.89
CA LYS A 140 1.45 13.52 -5.36
C LYS A 140 2.45 12.92 -6.35
N LYS A 141 3.67 12.64 -5.91
CA LYS A 141 4.68 11.87 -6.67
C LYS A 141 4.28 10.38 -6.68
N VAL A 142 3.39 10.01 -7.60
CA VAL A 142 2.92 8.63 -7.74
C VAL A 142 2.68 8.25 -9.19
N ALA A 143 3.00 6.99 -9.52
CA ALA A 143 2.65 6.40 -10.79
C ALA A 143 1.17 6.00 -10.80
N TYR A 144 0.52 6.13 -11.96
CA TYR A 144 -0.87 5.74 -12.15
C TYR A 144 -0.97 4.58 -13.14
N VAL A 145 -1.94 3.70 -12.92
CA VAL A 145 -2.41 2.74 -13.92
C VAL A 145 -3.71 3.26 -14.50
N TYR A 146 -3.73 3.44 -15.81
CA TYR A 146 -4.89 3.80 -16.59
C TYR A 146 -5.61 2.54 -17.08
N TYR A 147 -6.93 2.53 -17.02
CA TYR A 147 -7.76 1.40 -17.42
C TYR A 147 -9.09 1.89 -17.97
N ASP A 148 -9.72 1.10 -18.83
CA ASP A 148 -11.10 1.31 -19.27
C ASP A 148 -12.06 0.42 -18.47
N ILE A 149 -13.30 0.86 -18.32
CA ILE A 149 -14.39 0.05 -17.78
C ILE A 149 -15.34 -0.26 -18.94
N ALA A 150 -15.34 -1.51 -19.38
CA ALA A 150 -16.24 -1.98 -20.42
C ALA A 150 -17.70 -1.98 -19.95
N ASN A 151 -18.64 -2.10 -20.90
CA ASN A 151 -20.08 -2.02 -20.64
C ASN A 151 -20.59 -3.12 -19.69
N ASP A 152 -19.91 -4.27 -19.62
CA ASP A 152 -20.18 -5.36 -18.68
C ASP A 152 -19.58 -5.12 -17.28
N GLY A 153 -18.90 -3.99 -17.08
CA GLY A 153 -18.20 -3.63 -15.85
C GLY A 153 -16.78 -4.20 -15.74
N THR A 154 -16.29 -4.92 -16.75
CA THR A 154 -14.93 -5.46 -16.77
C THR A 154 -13.91 -4.33 -16.89
N ARG A 155 -12.83 -4.41 -16.10
CA ARG A 155 -11.75 -3.41 -16.12
C ARG A 155 -10.59 -3.89 -16.97
N ILE A 156 -10.19 -3.10 -17.95
CA ILE A 156 -9.15 -3.45 -18.92
C ILE A 156 -7.99 -2.47 -18.80
N LYS A 157 -6.81 -2.98 -18.46
CA LYS A 157 -5.59 -2.16 -18.35
C LYS A 157 -5.22 -1.64 -19.75
N LEU A 158 -5.04 -0.33 -19.88
CA LEU A 158 -4.68 0.27 -21.16
C LEU A 158 -3.23 -0.08 -21.54
N THR A 159 -2.96 -0.36 -22.81
CA THR A 159 -1.59 -0.62 -23.29
C THR A 159 -0.82 0.68 -23.53
N ASN A 160 -1.52 1.75 -23.93
CA ASN A 160 -0.97 3.07 -24.24
C ASN A 160 -0.87 4.01 -23.02
N GLN A 161 -0.45 3.49 -21.85
CA GLN A 161 -0.38 4.22 -20.56
C GLN A 161 0.23 5.63 -20.68
N SER A 162 1.37 5.76 -21.35
CA SER A 162 2.10 7.02 -21.46
C SER A 162 1.35 8.08 -22.29
N GLN A 163 0.66 7.65 -23.36
CA GLN A 163 -0.09 8.58 -24.22
C GLN A 163 -1.32 9.12 -23.50
N VAL A 164 -2.04 8.24 -22.80
CA VAL A 164 -3.22 8.61 -22.01
C VAL A 164 -2.82 9.51 -20.85
N ASN A 165 -1.74 9.20 -20.13
CA ASN A 165 -1.21 10.06 -19.08
C ASN A 165 -0.82 11.45 -19.61
N ARG A 166 -0.18 11.53 -20.79
CA ARG A 166 0.20 12.81 -21.39
C ARG A 166 -1.03 13.66 -21.72
N LYS A 167 -2.01 13.11 -22.44
CA LYS A 167 -3.26 13.82 -22.79
C LYS A 167 -4.03 14.23 -21.52
N TYR A 168 -4.15 13.33 -20.55
CA TYR A 168 -4.78 13.64 -19.26
C TYR A 168 -4.08 14.81 -18.55
N ARG A 169 -2.74 14.79 -18.45
CA ARG A 169 -1.97 15.86 -17.81
C ARG A 169 -2.07 17.19 -18.55
N GLU A 170 -2.08 17.15 -19.88
CA GLU A 170 -2.25 18.32 -20.74
C GLU A 170 -3.63 18.97 -20.50
N LEU A 171 -4.70 18.18 -20.56
CA LEU A 171 -6.05 18.65 -20.29
C LEU A 171 -6.21 19.18 -18.87
N TRP A 172 -5.64 18.49 -17.88
CA TRP A 172 -5.63 18.94 -16.49
C TRP A 172 -4.91 20.28 -16.35
N ARG A 173 -3.74 20.44 -16.98
CA ARG A 173 -2.99 21.69 -16.98
C ARG A 173 -3.78 22.82 -17.64
N ASN A 174 -4.38 22.57 -18.81
CA ASN A 174 -5.18 23.55 -19.53
C ASN A 174 -6.41 23.98 -18.71
N ALA A 175 -7.12 23.02 -18.12
CA ALA A 175 -8.26 23.30 -17.24
C ALA A 175 -7.84 24.12 -16.00
N TYR A 176 -6.65 23.84 -15.45
CA TYR A 176 -6.09 24.58 -14.32
C TYR A 176 -5.60 25.99 -14.66
N GLN A 177 -4.96 26.16 -15.82
CA GLN A 177 -4.38 27.43 -16.24
C GLN A 177 -5.43 28.40 -16.79
N ASN A 178 -6.49 27.91 -17.44
CA ASN A 178 -7.49 28.75 -18.11
C ASN A 178 -8.65 29.19 -17.21
N LYS A 179 -8.80 28.63 -16.01
CA LYS A 179 -9.89 29.00 -15.09
C LYS A 179 -9.34 29.93 -14.02
N ASP A 180 -9.35 31.23 -14.31
CA ASP A 180 -8.96 32.35 -13.44
C ASP A 180 -9.61 32.34 -12.04
N TYR A 181 -10.60 31.49 -11.79
CA TYR A 181 -11.29 31.37 -10.51
C TYR A 181 -10.82 30.17 -9.67
N LEU A 182 -10.03 29.23 -10.21
CA LEU A 182 -9.63 28.01 -9.49
C LEU A 182 -8.84 28.31 -8.20
N HIS A 183 -7.98 29.31 -8.24
CA HIS A 183 -7.24 29.79 -7.07
C HIS A 183 -8.15 30.49 -6.04
N LEU A 184 -9.23 31.14 -6.50
CA LEU A 184 -10.23 31.81 -5.66
C LEU A 184 -11.16 30.80 -4.96
N VAL A 185 -11.62 29.76 -5.67
CA VAL A 185 -12.52 28.73 -5.11
C VAL A 185 -11.79 27.81 -4.11
N ARG A 186 -10.48 27.59 -4.26
CA ARG A 186 -9.68 26.86 -3.26
C ARG A 186 -9.58 27.56 -1.91
N ARG A 187 -9.58 28.90 -1.87
CA ARG A 187 -9.47 29.70 -0.64
C ARG A 187 -10.80 29.87 0.10
N ARG A 188 -11.95 29.65 -0.56
CA ARG A 188 -13.30 29.88 -0.01
C ARG A 188 -14.17 28.64 -0.23
N ALA A 189 -14.18 27.72 0.75
CA ALA A 189 -15.15 26.65 1.04
C ALA A 189 -15.94 25.95 -0.12
N ASN A 190 -15.94 24.61 -0.11
CA ASN A 190 -16.72 23.68 -0.97
C ASN A 190 -16.35 23.61 -2.46
N TYR A 191 -15.05 23.49 -2.74
CA TYR A 191 -14.47 23.28 -4.07
C TYR A 191 -14.62 21.87 -4.69
N ARG A 192 -15.05 20.86 -3.91
CA ARG A 192 -15.11 19.47 -4.36
C ARG A 192 -16.02 19.23 -5.59
N PRO A 193 -17.20 19.86 -5.71
CA PRO A 193 -18.05 19.70 -6.89
C PRO A 193 -17.41 20.22 -8.18
N LEU A 194 -16.75 21.39 -8.13
CA LEU A 194 -16.08 21.97 -9.30
C LEU A 194 -14.93 21.09 -9.79
N MET A 195 -14.20 20.45 -8.87
CA MET A 195 -13.17 19.48 -9.24
C MET A 195 -13.72 18.21 -9.86
N ALA A 196 -14.85 17.72 -9.36
CA ALA A 196 -15.52 16.58 -9.95
C ALA A 196 -15.92 16.89 -11.39
N VAL A 197 -16.52 18.06 -11.64
CA VAL A 197 -16.91 18.50 -13.01
C VAL A 197 -15.70 18.61 -13.92
N ILE A 198 -14.63 19.31 -13.51
CA ILE A 198 -13.40 19.41 -14.33
C ILE A 198 -12.81 18.02 -14.61
N GLN A 199 -12.83 17.13 -13.62
CA GLN A 199 -12.33 15.78 -13.79
C GLN A 199 -13.20 14.97 -14.76
N GLU A 200 -14.52 15.15 -14.73
CA GLU A 200 -15.47 14.54 -15.66
C GLU A 200 -15.24 15.00 -17.10
N ASP A 201 -15.16 16.33 -17.33
CA ASP A 201 -14.86 16.91 -18.65
C ASP A 201 -13.55 16.35 -19.24
N ILE A 202 -12.51 16.25 -18.41
CA ILE A 202 -11.20 15.73 -18.83
C ILE A 202 -11.29 14.26 -19.21
N TRP A 203 -12.02 13.46 -18.44
CA TRP A 203 -12.20 12.04 -18.78
C TRP A 203 -13.07 11.85 -20.01
N GLU A 204 -14.09 12.69 -20.22
CA GLU A 204 -14.89 12.67 -21.44
C GLU A 204 -14.02 12.92 -22.68
N GLU A 205 -13.16 13.93 -22.65
CA GLU A 205 -12.27 14.20 -23.79
C GLU A 205 -11.21 13.11 -23.97
N VAL A 206 -10.68 12.53 -22.89
CA VAL A 206 -9.80 11.35 -22.96
C VAL A 206 -10.53 10.16 -23.61
N ASN A 207 -11.78 9.90 -23.20
CA ASN A 207 -12.59 8.80 -23.75
C ASN A 207 -12.82 8.99 -25.25
N GLN A 208 -13.21 10.19 -25.68
CA GLN A 208 -13.38 10.52 -27.09
C GLN A 208 -12.08 10.38 -27.89
N THR A 209 -10.96 10.90 -27.34
CA THR A 209 -9.65 10.89 -28.02
C THR A 209 -9.14 9.47 -28.29
N PHE A 210 -9.36 8.55 -27.35
CA PHE A 210 -8.81 7.19 -27.41
C PHE A 210 -9.85 6.10 -27.73
N GLY A 211 -11.11 6.49 -27.97
CA GLY A 211 -12.22 5.54 -28.23
C GLY A 211 -12.51 4.62 -27.04
N LEU A 212 -12.47 5.15 -25.82
CA LEU A 212 -12.67 4.40 -24.57
C LEU A 212 -14.11 4.60 -24.06
N ASN A 213 -14.62 3.64 -23.29
CA ASN A 213 -15.98 3.73 -22.76
C ASN A 213 -16.04 4.61 -21.51
N ASN A 214 -15.21 4.28 -20.52
CA ASN A 214 -15.15 4.93 -19.22
C ASN A 214 -13.74 4.76 -18.65
N ALA A 215 -12.80 5.51 -19.23
CA ALA A 215 -11.43 5.50 -18.78
C ALA A 215 -11.30 6.07 -17.36
N ASN A 216 -10.40 5.45 -16.61
CA ASN A 216 -10.12 5.86 -15.25
C ASN A 216 -8.65 5.60 -14.93
N ARG A 217 -8.20 6.10 -13.77
CA ARG A 217 -6.85 5.84 -13.27
C ARG A 217 -6.88 5.52 -11.79
N VAL A 218 -5.93 4.68 -11.38
CA VAL A 218 -5.68 4.39 -9.97
C VAL A 218 -4.21 4.57 -9.67
N ALA A 219 -3.89 5.22 -8.55
CA ALA A 219 -2.51 5.35 -8.10
C ALA A 219 -1.96 3.97 -7.71
N ILE A 220 -0.74 3.67 -8.16
CA ILE A 220 -0.05 2.44 -7.76
C ILE A 220 0.33 2.57 -6.28
N PRO A 221 -0.11 1.64 -5.41
CA PRO A 221 0.34 1.63 -4.02
C PRO A 221 1.86 1.54 -3.92
N ILE A 222 2.46 2.40 -3.09
CA ILE A 222 3.90 2.41 -2.86
C ILE A 222 4.16 1.55 -1.62
N ILE A 223 4.95 0.49 -1.79
CA ILE A 223 5.43 -0.32 -0.66
C ILE A 223 6.62 0.40 -0.04
N ASN A 224 6.71 0.40 1.29
CA ASN A 224 7.79 1.03 2.02
C ASN A 224 9.16 0.50 1.53
N HIS A 225 10.04 1.43 1.15
CA HIS A 225 11.37 1.17 0.62
C HIS A 225 12.26 0.39 1.61
N GLU A 226 12.00 0.50 2.91
CA GLU A 226 12.74 -0.23 3.95
C GLU A 226 12.53 -1.74 3.90
N ILE A 227 11.39 -2.20 3.39
CA ILE A 227 10.99 -3.63 3.39
C ILE A 227 10.81 -4.21 1.99
N ILE A 228 10.74 -3.38 0.94
CA ILE A 228 10.40 -3.86 -0.42
C ILE A 228 11.40 -4.88 -0.96
N THR A 229 12.70 -4.68 -0.74
CA THR A 229 13.74 -5.62 -1.17
C THR A 229 13.57 -6.98 -0.49
N GLN A 230 13.33 -6.98 0.82
CA GLN A 230 13.11 -8.21 1.59
C GLN A 230 11.86 -8.95 1.12
N LEU A 231 10.78 -8.22 0.80
CA LEU A 231 9.57 -8.82 0.24
C LEU A 231 9.82 -9.45 -1.13
N ILE A 232 10.56 -8.78 -2.01
CA ILE A 232 10.92 -9.31 -3.34
C ILE A 232 11.73 -10.60 -3.18
N ASP A 233 12.75 -10.60 -2.32
CA ASP A 233 13.58 -11.78 -2.08
C ASP A 233 12.77 -12.95 -1.52
N TYR A 234 11.87 -12.67 -0.58
CA TYR A 234 10.95 -13.66 0.00
C TYR A 234 10.07 -14.32 -1.08
N PHE A 235 9.45 -13.52 -1.95
CA PHE A 235 8.59 -14.06 -3.01
C PHE A 235 9.38 -14.82 -4.07
N ASN A 236 10.57 -14.35 -4.45
CA ASN A 236 11.43 -15.05 -5.41
C ASN A 236 11.90 -16.42 -4.89
N GLN A 237 12.21 -16.53 -3.59
CA GLN A 237 12.61 -17.80 -2.99
C GLN A 237 11.47 -18.82 -2.99
N GLN A 238 10.23 -18.39 -2.74
CA GLN A 238 9.07 -19.28 -2.82
C GLN A 238 8.81 -19.78 -4.25
N ASP A 239 8.91 -18.91 -5.24
CA ASP A 239 8.65 -19.28 -6.63
C ASP A 239 9.71 -20.30 -7.13
N ASN A 240 10.95 -20.21 -6.67
CA ASN A 240 12.00 -21.20 -6.98
C ASN A 240 11.79 -22.56 -6.30
N VAL A 241 11.17 -22.60 -5.11
CA VAL A 241 10.85 -23.86 -4.41
C VAL A 241 9.65 -24.57 -5.05
N ALA A 242 8.76 -23.84 -5.72
CA ALA A 242 7.61 -24.41 -6.43
C ALA A 242 7.97 -25.06 -7.80
N CYS A 243 9.21 -24.92 -8.27
CA CYS A 243 9.70 -25.46 -9.54
C CYS A 243 10.59 -26.72 -9.40
N VAL A 244 10.63 -27.34 -8.22
CA VAL A 244 11.39 -28.58 -7.92
C VAL A 244 10.44 -29.73 -7.58
#